data_AF-A0A1H7JSD4-F1
#
_entry.id   AF-A0A1H7JSD4-F1
#
_cell.length_a   1.000
_cell.length_b   1.000
_cell.length_c   1.000
_cell.angle_alpha   90.00
_cell.angle_beta   90.00
_cell.angle_gamma   90.00
#
_symmetry.space_group_name_H-M   'P 1'
#
loop_
_entity.id
_entity.type
_entity.pdbx_description
1 polymer ?
#
loop_
_entity_poly.entity_id
_entity_poly.type
_entity_poly.pdbx_seq_one_letter_code
_entity_poly.pdbx_strand_id
1 'polypeptide(L)'
;MKIGITEQKQARCDQTDEATNENYGNRVRFYDRNSLEDMDWPNTEDGRYARAYLEPLMFQGTRGFMINASTNLLIARIDDLVLPLTVNELSACLIGQARENGHLLHESAGAAQFKRNRGAVSDFEYSAVYERHLPMSRRWCWLLLERLSNLVGVPLMRRMKL
;
A
#
# COMPACT_ATOMS: atom_id res chain seq x y z
N MET A 1 41.96 12.73 15.23
CA MET A 1 42.02 11.86 14.04
C MET A 1 40.72 12.06 13.26
N LYS A 2 40.74 13.00 12.31
CA LYS A 2 39.63 13.37 11.44
C LYS A 2 39.79 12.57 10.15
N ILE A 3 38.79 11.79 9.78
CA ILE A 3 38.76 11.11 8.49
C ILE A 3 37.78 11.91 7.64
N GLY A 4 38.33 12.77 6.79
CA GLY A 4 37.58 13.47 5.76
C GLY A 4 37.29 12.48 4.62
N ILE A 5 36.03 12.41 4.22
CA ILE A 5 35.63 11.80 2.95
C ILE A 5 34.95 12.91 2.15
N THR A 6 35.79 13.54 1.34
CA THR A 6 35.57 14.17 0.04
C THR A 6 34.14 14.12 -0.49
N GLU A 7 33.50 15.29 -0.55
CA GLU A 7 32.48 15.61 -1.53
C GLU A 7 33.05 15.40 -2.94
N GLN A 8 32.34 14.65 -3.79
CA GLN A 8 32.13 14.91 -5.23
C GLN A 8 31.58 13.65 -5.92
N LYS A 9 30.27 13.64 -6.22
CA LYS A 9 29.73 13.47 -7.59
C LYS A 9 28.20 13.61 -7.62
N GLN A 10 27.73 14.82 -7.31
CA GLN A 10 26.44 15.31 -7.74
C GLN A 10 26.61 15.81 -9.19
N ALA A 11 26.54 14.91 -10.19
CA ALA A 11 26.45 15.26 -11.62
C ALA A 11 26.38 13.99 -12.49
N ARG A 12 25.23 13.31 -12.51
CA ARG A 12 24.86 12.35 -13.57
C ARG A 12 23.37 11.98 -13.47
N CYS A 13 22.49 12.99 -13.40
CA CYS A 13 21.07 12.81 -13.68
C CYS A 13 20.49 14.12 -14.23
N ASP A 14 21.29 14.79 -15.06
CA ASP A 14 20.89 15.92 -15.88
C ASP A 14 21.52 15.66 -17.25
N GLN A 15 20.72 15.80 -18.30
CA GLN A 15 21.03 15.50 -19.72
C GLN A 15 20.65 14.08 -20.18
N THR A 16 19.36 13.80 -20.15
CA THR A 16 18.68 13.09 -21.26
C THR A 16 17.36 13.80 -21.55
N ASP A 17 17.34 14.50 -22.68
CA ASP A 17 16.19 14.77 -23.55
C ASP A 17 15.01 15.59 -22.98
N GLU A 18 15.22 16.89 -22.80
CA GLU A 18 14.14 17.86 -22.49
C GLU A 18 13.17 18.13 -23.66
N ALA A 19 13.52 17.77 -24.91
CA ALA A 19 12.66 18.03 -26.07
C ALA A 19 11.58 16.95 -26.33
N THR A 20 11.65 15.80 -25.66
CA THR A 20 10.69 14.68 -25.81
C THR A 20 9.70 14.57 -24.64
N ASN A 21 9.86 15.39 -23.59
CA ASN A 21 9.18 15.22 -22.32
C ASN A 21 7.82 15.94 -22.23
N GLU A 22 7.56 16.91 -23.09
CA GLU A 22 6.29 17.66 -23.10
C GLU A 22 5.07 16.82 -23.53
N ASN A 23 5.28 15.71 -24.26
CA ASN A 23 4.19 14.83 -24.73
C ASN A 23 3.76 13.75 -23.73
N TYR A 24 4.57 13.44 -22.71
CA TYR A 24 4.25 12.37 -21.74
C TYR A 24 3.43 12.88 -20.54
N GLY A 25 3.57 14.16 -20.18
CA GLY A 25 2.86 14.76 -19.05
C GLY A 25 1.33 14.79 -19.20
N ASN A 26 0.81 14.56 -20.41
CA ASN A 26 -0.63 14.62 -20.71
C ASN A 26 -1.30 13.25 -20.93
N ARG A 27 -0.54 12.14 -20.84
CA ARG A 27 -1.08 10.79 -21.03
C ARG A 27 -1.90 10.29 -19.84
N VAL A 28 -1.56 10.73 -18.62
CA VAL A 28 -2.20 10.29 -17.39
C VAL A 28 -3.09 11.40 -16.86
N ARG A 29 -4.39 11.13 -16.74
CA ARG A 29 -5.36 12.07 -16.17
C ARG A 29 -6.08 11.41 -15.00
N PHE A 30 -6.21 12.15 -13.90
CA PHE A 30 -6.92 11.69 -12.72
C PHE A 30 -8.29 12.36 -12.65
N TYR A 31 -9.32 11.59 -12.33
CA TYR A 31 -10.68 12.06 -12.19
C TYR A 31 -11.23 11.68 -10.83
N ASP A 32 -11.84 12.64 -10.15
CA ASP A 32 -12.59 12.42 -8.92
C ASP A 32 -14.10 12.44 -9.19
N ARG A 33 -14.92 12.40 -8.13
CA ARG A 33 -16.38 12.45 -8.25
C ARG A 33 -16.89 13.68 -8.98
N ASN A 34 -16.23 14.83 -8.80
CA ASN A 34 -16.70 16.12 -9.29
C ASN A 34 -16.24 16.38 -10.72
N SER A 35 -15.12 15.78 -11.14
CA SER A 35 -14.59 15.92 -12.51
C SER A 35 -14.94 14.74 -13.42
N LEU A 36 -15.63 13.71 -12.93
CA LEU A 36 -15.91 12.49 -13.70
C LEU A 36 -16.78 12.75 -14.92
N GLU A 37 -17.68 13.74 -14.84
CA GLU A 37 -18.56 14.11 -15.96
C GLU A 37 -17.77 14.63 -17.17
N ASP A 38 -16.60 15.23 -16.93
CA ASP A 38 -15.70 15.73 -17.97
C ASP A 38 -14.80 14.63 -18.58
N MET A 39 -14.90 13.39 -18.08
CA MET A 39 -14.09 12.28 -18.58
C MET A 39 -14.64 11.75 -19.91
N ASP A 40 -13.86 11.90 -20.98
CA ASP A 40 -14.18 11.35 -22.31
C ASP A 40 -13.98 9.83 -22.39
N TRP A 41 -14.84 9.03 -21.77
CA TRP A 41 -14.68 7.57 -21.65
C TRP A 41 -14.21 6.88 -22.96
N PRO A 42 -13.15 6.05 -22.93
CA PRO A 42 -12.69 5.33 -24.11
C PRO A 42 -13.79 4.46 -24.71
N ASN A 43 -14.00 4.55 -26.03
CA ASN A 43 -14.99 3.73 -26.74
C ASN A 43 -14.47 2.33 -27.08
N THR A 44 -13.73 1.72 -26.16
CA THR A 44 -13.26 0.33 -26.22
C THR A 44 -14.19 -0.56 -25.41
N GLU A 45 -14.06 -1.88 -25.55
CA GLU A 45 -14.80 -2.83 -24.71
C GLU A 45 -14.49 -2.63 -23.23
N ASP A 46 -13.21 -2.54 -22.89
CA ASP A 46 -12.73 -2.31 -21.52
C ASP A 46 -13.18 -0.94 -20.98
N GLY A 47 -13.18 0.11 -21.81
CA GLY A 47 -13.64 1.44 -21.41
C GLY A 47 -15.13 1.48 -21.08
N ARG A 48 -15.97 0.83 -21.89
CA ARG A 48 -17.40 0.69 -21.62
C ARG A 48 -17.68 -0.16 -20.39
N TYR A 49 -16.93 -1.24 -20.21
CA TYR A 49 -17.00 -2.08 -19.02
C TYR A 49 -16.61 -1.30 -17.75
N ALA A 50 -15.49 -0.58 -17.80
CA ALA A 50 -15.02 0.26 -16.69
C ALA A 50 -16.06 1.33 -16.33
N ARG A 51 -16.67 2.00 -17.32
CA ARG A 51 -17.74 2.97 -17.08
C ARG A 51 -18.91 2.37 -16.33
N ALA A 52 -19.42 1.23 -16.81
CA ALA A 52 -20.58 0.56 -16.23
C ALA A 52 -20.38 0.19 -14.74
N TYR A 53 -19.14 -0.06 -14.32
CA TYR A 53 -18.83 -0.42 -12.94
C TYR A 53 -18.38 0.77 -12.08
N LEU A 54 -17.49 1.61 -12.60
CA LEU A 54 -16.83 2.67 -11.83
C LEU A 54 -17.70 3.92 -11.70
N GLU A 55 -18.49 4.28 -12.70
CA GLU A 55 -19.35 5.47 -12.64
C GLU A 55 -20.36 5.40 -11.48
N PRO A 56 -21.10 4.29 -11.26
CA PRO A 56 -21.96 4.16 -10.08
C PRO A 56 -21.18 4.19 -8.76
N LEU A 57 -20.01 3.57 -8.69
CA LEU A 57 -19.15 3.56 -7.50
C LEU A 57 -18.65 4.96 -7.13
N MET A 58 -18.30 5.78 -8.12
CA MET A 58 -17.85 7.16 -7.92
C MET A 58 -18.99 8.03 -7.35
N PHE A 59 -20.20 7.93 -7.92
CA PHE A 59 -21.34 8.75 -7.50
C PHE A 59 -21.99 8.28 -6.21
N GLN A 60 -22.27 6.99 -6.06
CA GLN A 60 -22.96 6.45 -4.87
C GLN A 60 -22.00 6.15 -3.72
N GLY A 61 -20.69 6.11 -4.00
CA GLY A 61 -19.66 5.78 -3.03
C GLY A 61 -19.50 4.26 -2.82
N THR A 62 -18.34 3.85 -2.32
CA THR A 62 -17.99 2.43 -2.19
C THR A 62 -18.86 1.67 -1.21
N ARG A 63 -19.37 2.32 -0.14
CA ARG A 63 -20.20 1.65 0.89
C ARG A 63 -21.55 1.15 0.36
N GLY A 64 -22.08 1.75 -0.71
CA GLY A 64 -23.30 1.28 -1.36
C GLY A 64 -23.15 -0.09 -2.01
N PHE A 65 -21.92 -0.46 -2.37
CA PHE A 65 -21.60 -1.73 -3.04
C PHE A 65 -20.81 -2.68 -2.13
N MET A 66 -19.96 -2.15 -1.25
CA MET A 66 -19.15 -2.90 -0.30
C MET A 66 -19.23 -2.24 1.08
N ILE A 67 -20.09 -2.79 1.95
CA ILE A 67 -20.43 -2.18 3.25
C ILE A 67 -19.22 -1.92 4.17
N ASN A 68 -18.17 -2.73 4.04
CA ASN A 68 -16.93 -2.66 4.83
C ASN A 68 -15.79 -1.91 4.13
N ALA A 69 -15.99 -1.36 2.94
CA ALA A 69 -14.99 -0.56 2.24
C ALA A 69 -15.42 0.91 2.19
N SER A 70 -14.69 1.75 2.92
CA SER A 70 -14.87 3.20 2.93
C SER A 70 -13.57 3.84 2.46
N THR A 71 -13.48 4.14 1.16
CA THR A 71 -12.29 4.75 0.55
C THR A 71 -12.70 5.80 -0.46
N ASN A 72 -11.84 6.79 -0.65
CA ASN A 72 -12.00 7.72 -1.77
C ASN A 72 -11.55 7.00 -3.04
N LEU A 73 -12.44 6.97 -4.03
CA LEU A 73 -12.15 6.41 -5.34
C LEU A 73 -11.76 7.54 -6.29
N LEU A 74 -10.71 7.32 -7.05
CA LEU A 74 -10.28 8.12 -8.19
C LEU A 74 -10.17 7.21 -9.40
N ILE A 75 -10.20 7.80 -10.58
CA ILE A 75 -9.93 7.09 -11.83
C ILE A 75 -8.68 7.67 -12.45
N ALA A 76 -7.70 6.83 -12.75
CA ALA A 76 -6.59 7.16 -13.62
C ALA A 76 -6.90 6.70 -15.04
N ARG A 77 -6.92 7.64 -15.97
CA ARG A 77 -6.97 7.36 -17.41
C ARG A 77 -5.58 7.45 -17.98
N ILE A 78 -5.14 6.41 -18.68
CA ILE A 78 -3.88 6.35 -19.41
C ILE A 78 -4.19 5.94 -20.85
N ASP A 79 -4.21 6.90 -21.77
CA ASP A 79 -4.68 6.68 -23.14
C ASP A 79 -6.11 6.06 -23.15
N ASP A 80 -6.26 4.81 -23.58
CA ASP A 80 -7.52 4.06 -23.58
C ASP A 80 -7.74 3.20 -22.32
N LEU A 81 -6.74 3.12 -21.43
CA LEU A 81 -6.81 2.35 -20.20
C LEU A 81 -7.47 3.17 -19.09
N VAL A 82 -8.43 2.55 -18.40
CA VAL A 82 -9.12 3.14 -17.25
C VAL A 82 -8.83 2.30 -16.01
N LEU A 83 -8.17 2.89 -15.02
CA LEU A 83 -7.79 2.21 -13.78
C LEU A 83 -8.46 2.86 -12.57
N PRO A 84 -9.16 2.08 -11.72
CA PRO A 84 -9.60 2.57 -10.43
C PRO A 84 -8.42 2.71 -9.48
N LEU A 85 -8.37 3.83 -8.78
CA LEU A 85 -7.42 4.12 -7.72
C LEU A 85 -8.15 4.38 -6.42
N THR A 86 -7.66 3.80 -5.34
CA THR A 86 -8.17 4.07 -4.01
C THR A 86 -7.18 4.95 -3.27
N VAL A 87 -7.67 6.06 -2.70
CA VAL A 87 -6.87 6.96 -1.90
C VAL A 87 -7.34 6.90 -0.46
N ASN A 88 -6.39 6.61 0.42
CA ASN A 88 -6.59 6.55 1.86
C ASN A 88 -5.79 7.67 2.53
N GLU A 89 -6.46 8.79 2.76
CA GLU A 89 -5.89 9.98 3.40
C GLU A 89 -5.38 9.70 4.82
N LEU A 90 -6.03 8.78 5.55
CA LEU A 90 -5.63 8.44 6.91
C LEU A 90 -4.24 7.78 6.91
N SER A 91 -4.01 6.82 6.02
CA SER A 91 -2.71 6.17 5.90
C SER A 91 -1.60 7.17 5.52
N ALA A 92 -1.87 8.05 4.55
CA ALA A 92 -0.89 9.07 4.14
C ALA A 92 -0.55 10.04 5.28
N CYS A 93 -1.57 10.54 5.99
CA CYS A 93 -1.39 11.42 7.14
C CYS A 93 -0.59 10.74 8.27
N LEU A 94 -0.94 9.51 8.64
CA LEU A 94 -0.24 8.76 9.69
C LEU A 94 1.24 8.51 9.35
N ILE A 95 1.55 8.20 8.08
CA ILE A 95 2.93 8.06 7.62
C ILE A 95 3.68 9.39 7.77
N GLY A 96 3.07 10.50 7.37
CA GLY A 96 3.64 11.85 7.51
C GLY A 96 3.93 12.19 8.97
N GLN A 97 2.93 12.04 9.84
CA GLN A 97 3.04 12.31 11.27
C GLN A 97 4.07 11.41 11.96
N ALA A 98 4.11 10.12 11.63
CA ALA A 98 5.10 9.21 12.19
C ALA A 98 6.52 9.62 11.78
N ARG A 99 6.71 10.05 10.53
CA ARG A 99 7.99 10.57 10.05
C ARG A 99 8.40 11.86 10.76
N GLU A 100 7.48 12.81 10.91
CA GLU A 100 7.74 14.09 11.59
C GLU A 100 8.11 13.90 13.06
N ASN A 101 7.44 12.97 13.74
CA ASN A 101 7.66 12.71 15.16
C ASN A 101 8.73 11.63 15.44
N GLY A 102 9.32 11.03 14.40
CA GLY A 102 10.31 9.96 14.54
C GLY A 102 9.77 8.65 15.12
N HIS A 103 8.49 8.36 14.91
CA HIS A 103 7.84 7.13 15.37
C HIS A 103 7.87 6.02 14.33
N LEU A 104 7.93 4.77 14.81
CA LEU A 104 7.72 3.60 13.97
C LEU A 104 6.22 3.37 13.80
N LEU A 105 5.74 3.41 12.56
CA LEU A 105 4.35 3.17 12.23
C LEU A 105 4.13 1.69 11.89
N HIS A 106 3.33 1.01 12.72
CA HIS A 106 2.96 -0.38 12.48
C HIS A 106 1.60 -0.47 11.78
N GLU A 107 1.61 -0.78 10.48
CA GLU A 107 0.41 -0.76 9.64
C GLU A 107 -0.39 -2.09 9.59
N SER A 108 -0.37 -2.86 10.67
CA SER A 108 -1.07 -4.16 10.81
C SER A 108 -0.65 -5.19 9.73
N ALA A 109 -1.26 -6.38 9.75
CA ALA A 109 -1.11 -7.38 8.70
C ALA A 109 -1.89 -6.99 7.42
N GLY A 110 -1.60 -7.62 6.27
CA GLY A 110 -2.32 -7.38 5.02
C GLY A 110 -1.57 -7.82 3.78
N ALA A 111 -1.85 -7.18 2.63
CA ALA A 111 -1.17 -7.47 1.36
C ALA A 111 0.31 -7.09 1.42
N ALA A 112 1.16 -8.03 1.86
CA ALA A 112 2.56 -7.78 2.19
C ALA A 112 3.35 -7.16 1.02
N GLN A 113 3.10 -7.60 -0.22
CA GLN A 113 3.76 -7.03 -1.39
C GLN A 113 3.37 -5.56 -1.62
N PHE A 114 2.10 -5.22 -1.46
CA PHE A 114 1.62 -3.84 -1.58
C PHE A 114 2.26 -2.93 -0.51
N LYS A 115 2.39 -3.41 0.73
CA LYS A 115 3.05 -2.64 1.82
C LYS A 115 4.54 -2.45 1.54
N ARG A 116 5.23 -3.48 1.05
CA ARG A 116 6.64 -3.36 0.64
C ARG A 116 6.87 -2.39 -0.51
N ASN A 117 5.97 -2.35 -1.51
CA ASN A 117 6.08 -1.42 -2.63
C ASN A 117 6.05 0.06 -2.21
N ARG A 118 5.52 0.39 -1.02
CA ARG A 118 5.54 1.74 -0.43
C ARG A 118 6.56 1.91 0.71
N GLY A 119 7.52 0.99 0.81
CA GLY A 119 8.66 1.09 1.74
C GLY A 119 8.47 0.45 3.11
N ALA A 120 7.37 -0.27 3.37
CA ALA A 120 7.22 -1.00 4.63
C ALA A 120 8.19 -2.20 4.70
N VAL A 121 8.74 -2.43 5.89
CA VAL A 121 9.63 -3.56 6.19
C VAL A 121 8.84 -4.60 6.98
N SER A 122 9.11 -5.88 6.73
CA SER A 122 8.49 -6.97 7.49
C SER A 122 9.05 -6.99 8.92
N ASP A 123 8.17 -7.16 9.89
CA ASP A 123 8.52 -7.34 11.30
C ASP A 123 7.65 -8.46 11.91
N PHE A 124 8.17 -9.13 12.94
CA PHE A 124 7.49 -10.25 13.57
C PHE A 124 6.52 -9.77 14.64
N GLU A 125 5.23 -10.06 14.46
CA GLU A 125 4.23 -9.91 15.50
C GLU A 125 4.23 -11.13 16.43
N TYR A 126 4.45 -10.90 17.73
CA TYR A 126 4.42 -11.94 18.74
C TYR A 126 3.19 -11.79 19.63
N SER A 127 2.43 -12.88 19.78
CA SER A 127 1.33 -12.95 20.75
C SER A 127 1.85 -13.44 22.10
N ALA A 128 1.70 -12.63 23.14
CA ALA A 128 2.00 -13.03 24.52
C ALA A 128 0.74 -13.61 25.18
N VAL A 129 0.78 -14.89 25.57
CA VAL A 129 -0.35 -15.57 26.23
C VAL A 129 0.01 -15.83 27.69
N TYR A 130 -0.79 -15.28 28.62
CA TYR A 130 -0.60 -15.52 30.05
C TYR A 130 -1.33 -16.79 30.50
N GLU A 131 -0.60 -17.88 30.76
CA GLU A 131 -1.17 -19.20 31.02
C GLU A 131 -1.06 -19.70 32.46
N ARG A 132 -0.41 -18.95 33.38
CA ARG A 132 -0.13 -19.42 34.75
C ARG A 132 -1.39 -19.75 35.57
N HIS A 133 -2.52 -19.16 35.21
CA HIS A 133 -3.81 -19.38 35.85
C HIS A 133 -4.51 -20.69 35.42
N LEU A 134 -4.01 -21.38 34.39
CA LEU A 134 -4.63 -22.59 33.83
C LEU A 134 -4.09 -23.87 34.50
N PRO A 135 -4.92 -24.94 34.59
CA PRO A 135 -4.46 -26.24 35.03
C PRO A 135 -3.39 -26.81 34.09
N MET A 136 -2.48 -27.62 34.64
CA MET A 136 -1.27 -28.07 33.94
C MET A 136 -1.56 -28.78 32.61
N SER A 137 -2.68 -29.50 32.52
CA SER A 137 -3.14 -30.16 31.28
C SER A 137 -3.36 -29.18 30.11
N ARG A 138 -3.84 -27.96 30.38
CA ARG A 138 -4.06 -26.93 29.35
C ARG A 138 -2.79 -26.17 29.00
N ARG A 139 -1.88 -26.01 29.98
CA ARG A 139 -0.57 -25.38 29.79
C ARG A 139 0.31 -26.18 28.84
N TRP A 140 0.23 -27.50 28.87
CA TRP A 140 0.97 -28.35 27.92
C TRP A 140 0.65 -28.04 26.45
N CYS A 141 -0.60 -27.75 26.11
CA CYS A 141 -0.96 -27.37 24.75
C CYS A 141 -0.29 -26.06 24.32
N TRP A 142 -0.25 -25.06 25.21
CA TRP A 142 0.38 -23.77 24.95
C TRP A 142 1.90 -23.88 24.87
N LEU A 143 2.53 -24.65 25.75
CA LEU A 143 3.98 -24.92 25.71
C LEU A 143 4.40 -25.63 24.41
N LEU A 144 3.60 -26.61 23.95
CA LEU A 144 3.83 -27.28 22.67
C LEU A 144 3.70 -26.28 21.50
N LEU A 145 2.63 -25.47 21.51
CA LEU A 145 2.41 -24.45 20.49
C LEU A 145 3.53 -23.41 20.45
N GLU A 146 3.97 -22.93 21.62
CA GLU A 146 5.09 -22.00 21.76
C GLU A 146 6.36 -22.58 21.13
N ARG A 147 6.69 -23.84 21.46
CA ARG A 147 7.88 -24.52 20.92
C ARG A 147 7.78 -24.70 19.42
N LEU A 148 6.66 -25.21 18.90
CA LEU A 148 6.48 -25.42 17.47
C LEU A 148 6.51 -24.10 16.69
N SER A 149 5.81 -23.08 17.18
CA SER A 149 5.74 -21.77 16.51
C SER A 149 7.11 -21.07 16.48
N ASN A 150 7.85 -21.08 17.59
CA ASN A 150 9.15 -20.43 17.66
C ASN A 150 10.27 -21.22 16.95
N LEU A 151 10.24 -22.55 16.98
CA LEU A 151 11.28 -23.38 16.37
C LEU A 151 11.07 -23.63 14.88
N VAL A 152 9.82 -23.74 14.43
CA VAL A 152 9.50 -24.02 13.01
C VAL A 152 8.95 -22.78 12.33
N GLY A 153 7.96 -22.12 12.95
CA GLY A 153 7.27 -20.96 12.37
C GLY A 153 8.20 -19.79 12.10
N VAL A 154 8.95 -19.31 13.10
CA VAL A 154 9.83 -18.14 12.95
C VAL A 154 10.92 -18.37 11.89
N PRO A 155 11.67 -19.49 11.88
CA PRO A 155 12.67 -19.73 10.83
C PRO A 155 12.07 -19.88 9.44
N LEU A 156 10.89 -20.49 9.31
CA LEU A 156 10.19 -20.61 8.03
C LEU A 156 9.75 -19.25 7.49
N MET A 157 9.14 -18.42 8.33
CA MET A 157 8.71 -17.06 7.95
C MET A 157 9.89 -16.19 7.52
N ARG A 158 11.05 -16.28 8.21
CA ARG A 158 12.29 -15.60 7.79
C ARG A 158 12.76 -16.04 6.40
N ARG A 159 12.66 -17.33 6.07
CA ARG A 159 13.06 -17.85 4.75
C ARG A 159 12.12 -17.38 3.64
N MET A 160 10.83 -17.23 3.94
CA MET A 160 9.82 -16.85 2.97
C MET A 160 9.66 -15.33 2.78
N LYS A 161 10.39 -14.51 3.57
CA LYS A 161 10.29 -13.03 3.54
C LYS A 161 8.83 -12.53 3.62
N LEU A 162 8.04 -13.22 4.43
CA LEU A 162 6.63 -12.87 4.64
C LEU A 162 6.54 -11.54 5.39
#